data_AF-A0AAV4Y555-F1
#
_entry.id   AF-A0AAV4Y555-F1
#
_cell.length_a   1.000
_cell.length_b   1.000
_cell.length_c   1.000
_cell.angle_alpha   90.00
_cell.angle_beta   90.00
_cell.angle_gamma   90.00
#
_symmetry.space_group_name_H-M   'P 1'
#
loop_
_entity.id
_entity.type
_entity.pdbx_description
1 polymer ?
#
loop_
_entity_poly.entity_id
_entity_poly.type
_entity_poly.pdbx_seq_one_letter_code
_entity_poly.pdbx_strand_id
1 'polypeptide(L)' 'MELAEVEDPKYKFKWKTMSGKMYVYDIANIANDPEMGKFWLLYVGETNNTNPLIHLTTSPDELILKAEDHLVFWYKTASV' A
#
# COMPACT_ATOMS: atom_id res chain seq x y z
N MET A 1 -8.82 -4.17 0.13
CA MET A 1 -7.68 -4.89 0.74
C MET A 1 -8.14 -6.16 1.42
N GLU A 2 -9.14 -6.12 2.31
CA GLU A 2 -9.67 -7.32 3.00
C GLU A 2 -10.10 -8.44 2.03
N LEU A 3 -10.80 -8.09 0.94
CA LEU A 3 -11.16 -9.07 -0.09
C LEU A 3 -9.93 -9.76 -0.72
N ALA A 4 -8.84 -9.03 -0.95
CA ALA A 4 -7.63 -9.62 -1.54
C ALA A 4 -6.95 -10.62 -0.60
N GLU A 5 -6.96 -10.36 0.71
CA GLU A 5 -6.45 -11.32 1.71
C GLU A 5 -7.27 -12.61 1.75
N VAL A 6 -8.61 -12.50 1.59
CA VAL A 6 -9.49 -13.67 1.52
C VAL A 6 -9.22 -14.52 0.27
N GLU A 7 -8.95 -13.87 -0.87
CA GLU A 7 -8.68 -14.55 -2.15
C GLU A 7 -7.30 -15.23 -2.18
N ASP A 8 -6.25 -14.59 -1.66
CA ASP A 8 -4.90 -15.16 -1.65
C ASP A 8 -4.09 -14.73 -0.40
N PRO A 9 -3.59 -15.69 0.41
CA PRO A 9 -2.78 -15.40 1.59
C PRO A 9 -1.54 -14.55 1.34
N LYS A 10 -1.03 -14.47 0.10
CA LYS A 10 0.08 -13.56 -0.23
C LYS A 10 -0.28 -12.08 -0.08
N TYR A 11 -1.58 -11.75 -0.06
CA TYR A 11 -2.06 -10.39 0.19
C TYR A 11 -2.42 -10.14 1.65
N LYS A 12 -2.18 -11.10 2.54
CA LYS A 12 -2.36 -10.90 3.98
C LYS A 12 -1.58 -9.68 4.44
N PHE A 13 -2.26 -8.76 5.11
CA PHE A 13 -1.67 -7.52 5.58
C PHE A 13 -1.97 -7.31 7.06
N LYS A 14 -1.09 -6.60 7.74
CA LYS A 14 -1.33 -6.11 9.10
C LYS A 14 -1.25 -4.60 9.11
N TRP A 15 -2.18 -4.01 9.84
CA TRP A 15 -2.33 -2.57 9.95
C TRP A 15 -2.72 -2.19 11.36
N LYS A 16 -2.50 -0.92 11.69
CA LYS A 16 -2.94 -0.32 12.95
C LYS A 16 -3.39 1.11 12.70
N THR A 17 -4.18 1.66 13.60
CA THR A 17 -4.53 3.07 13.56
C THR A 17 -3.40 3.89 14.20
N MET A 18 -2.90 4.89 13.49
CA MET A 18 -1.95 5.88 13.99
C MET A 18 -2.48 7.28 13.69
N SER A 19 -2.66 8.11 14.73
CA SER A 19 -3.20 9.47 14.59
C SER A 19 -4.52 9.53 13.81
N GLY A 20 -5.40 8.54 14.01
CA GLY A 20 -6.70 8.44 13.34
C GLY A 20 -6.66 7.90 11.90
N LYS A 21 -5.47 7.54 11.41
CA LYS A 21 -5.24 7.08 10.04
C LYS A 21 -4.82 5.62 9.99
N MET A 22 -5.23 4.88 8.96
CA MET A 22 -4.79 3.50 8.76
C MET A 22 -3.30 3.47 8.35
N TYR A 23 -2.50 2.72 9.11
CA TYR A 23 -1.09 2.49 8.84
C TYR A 23 -0.82 1.01 8.60
N VAL A 24 -0.49 0.64 7.36
CA VAL A 24 -0.09 -0.71 6.97
C VAL A 24 1.39 -0.90 7.28
N TYR A 25 1.73 -1.94 8.04
CA TYR A 25 3.10 -2.17 8.51
C TYR A 25 3.68 -3.54 8.15
N ASP A 26 2.85 -4.43 7.57
CA ASP A 26 3.24 -5.77 7.15
C ASP A 26 2.32 -6.19 6.00
N ILE A 27 2.90 -6.69 4.91
CA ILE A 27 2.18 -7.36 3.83
C ILE A 27 2.97 -8.61 3.47
N ALA A 28 2.29 -9.74 3.27
CA ALA A 28 2.92 -11.02 2.94
C ALA A 28 3.98 -11.49 3.96
N ASN A 29 3.84 -11.12 5.24
CA ASN A 29 4.83 -11.35 6.31
C ASN A 29 6.15 -10.59 6.12
N ILE A 30 6.17 -9.56 5.27
CA ILE A 30 7.29 -8.63 5.13
C ILE A 30 6.89 -7.38 5.91
N ALA A 31 7.52 -7.16 7.05
CA ALA A 31 7.30 -5.97 7.86
C ALA A 31 8.10 -4.77 7.34
N ASN A 32 7.65 -3.56 7.66
CA ASN A 32 8.45 -2.36 7.49
C ASN A 32 9.76 -2.47 8.28
N ASP A 33 10.84 -1.96 7.71
CA ASP A 33 12.18 -1.95 8.29
C ASP A 33 12.68 -0.50 8.40
N PRO A 34 12.44 0.15 9.55
CA PRO A 34 12.90 1.51 9.78
C PRO A 34 14.42 1.67 9.79
N GLU A 35 15.18 0.63 10.15
CA GLU A 35 16.65 0.68 10.21
C GLU A 35 17.25 0.74 8.80
N MET A 36 16.67 -0.02 7.86
CA MET A 36 17.02 0.03 6.44
C MET A 36 16.24 1.11 5.65
N GLY A 37 15.35 1.84 6.32
CA GLY A 37 14.47 2.85 5.72
C GLY A 37 13.48 2.28 4.69
N LYS A 38 13.16 0.99 4.76
CA LYS A 38 12.24 0.33 3.82
C LYS A 38 10.83 0.25 4.37
N PHE A 39 9.88 0.72 3.58
CA PHE A 39 8.48 0.77 3.97
C PHE A 39 7.59 0.29 2.82
N TRP A 40 6.43 -0.23 3.18
CA TRP A 40 5.31 -0.41 2.26
C TRP A 40 4.71 0.97 1.93
N LEU A 41 4.99 1.45 0.73
CA LEU A 41 4.53 2.74 0.23
C LEU A 41 3.35 2.55 -0.72
N LEU A 42 2.37 3.44 -0.63
CA LEU A 42 1.13 3.37 -1.39
C LEU A 42 1.24 4.13 -2.71
N TYR A 43 0.85 3.47 -3.80
CA TYR A 43 0.80 4.05 -5.12
C TYR A 43 -0.55 3.80 -5.77
N VAL A 44 -0.95 4.71 -6.65
CA VAL A 44 -2.05 4.49 -7.59
C VAL A 44 -1.55 4.68 -9.01
N GLY A 45 -2.04 3.85 -9.92
CA GLY A 45 -1.89 4.02 -11.36
C GLY A 45 -3.18 3.62 -12.07
N GLU A 46 -3.14 3.68 -13.40
CA GLU A 46 -4.26 3.26 -14.25
C GLU A 46 -3.90 1.97 -14.99
N THR A 47 -4.88 1.09 -15.14
CA THR A 47 -4.76 -0.13 -15.95
C THR A 47 -4.45 0.25 -17.40
N ASN A 48 -3.48 -0.41 -18.03
CA ASN A 48 -3.07 -0.19 -19.43
C ASN A 48 -2.51 1.20 -19.77
N ASN A 49 -2.18 2.00 -18.76
CA ASN A 49 -1.52 3.29 -18.97
C ASN A 49 -0.02 3.17 -18.67
N THR A 50 0.83 3.75 -19.53
CA THR A 50 2.28 3.85 -19.30
C THR A 50 2.65 4.98 -18.34
N ASN A 51 1.65 5.74 -17.86
CA ASN A 51 1.86 6.78 -16.88
C ASN A 51 2.53 6.25 -15.60
N PRO A 52 3.42 7.04 -14.99
CA PRO A 52 4.10 6.64 -13.78
C PRO A 52 3.12 6.46 -12.62
N LEU A 53 3.38 5.47 -11.78
CA LEU A 53 2.68 5.29 -10.50
C LEU A 53 2.83 6.55 -9.64
N ILE A 54 1.70 7.05 -9.14
CA ILE A 54 1.64 8.24 -8.29
C ILE A 54 1.75 7.79 -6.83
N HIS A 55 2.78 8.26 -6.12
CA HIS A 55 2.92 8.02 -4.69
C HIS A 55 1.84 8.80 -3.93
N LEU A 56 1.12 8.12 -3.04
CA LEU A 56 0.11 8.72 -2.19
C LEU A 56 0.63 8.83 -0.75
N THR A 57 0.48 10.01 -0.16
CA THR A 57 0.70 10.26 1.27
C THR A 57 -0.58 10.16 2.09
N THR A 58 -1.72 10.06 1.40
CA THR A 58 -3.04 9.84 1.98
C THR A 58 -3.18 8.42 2.50
N SER A 59 -4.01 8.24 3.51
CA SER A 59 -4.20 6.94 4.14
C SER A 59 -5.07 6.02 3.27
N PRO A 60 -4.81 4.69 3.27
CA PRO A 60 -5.52 3.76 2.40
C PRO A 60 -7.05 3.72 2.63
N ASP A 61 -7.49 4.05 3.85
CA ASP A 61 -8.89 4.11 4.27
C ASP A 61 -9.64 5.35 3.78
N GLU A 62 -8.92 6.39 3.37
CA GLU A 62 -9.49 7.62 2.79
C GLU A 62 -9.54 7.55 1.25
N LEU A 63 -8.98 6.49 0.63
CA LEU A 63 -8.87 6.37 -0.81
C LEU A 63 -10.14 5.80 -1.45
N ILE A 64 -10.69 6.54 -2.42
CA ILE A 64 -11.78 6.07 -3.27
C ILE A 64 -11.20 5.74 -4.64
N LEU A 65 -11.07 4.44 -4.93
CA LEU A 65 -10.63 3.95 -6.23
C LEU A 65 -11.75 4.07 -7.26
N LYS A 66 -11.40 4.51 -8.47
CA LYS A 66 -12.27 4.50 -9.64
C LYS A 66 -12.11 3.19 -10.40
N ALA A 67 -13.04 2.93 -11.32
CA ALA A 67 -12.87 1.83 -12.26
C ALA A 67 -11.55 2.00 -13.01
N GLU A 68 -10.84 0.90 -13.22
CA GLU A 68 -9.52 0.84 -13.87
C GLU A 68 -8.34 1.40 -13.05
N ASP A 69 -8.57 1.93 -11.84
CA ASP A 69 -7.48 2.26 -10.93
C ASP A 69 -6.80 0.99 -10.40
N HIS A 70 -5.47 1.03 -10.37
CA HIS A 70 -4.62 0.00 -9.78
C HIS A 70 -3.95 0.53 -8.51
N LEU A 71 -4.34 -0.05 -7.38
CA LEU A 71 -3.69 0.19 -6.10
C LEU A 71 -2.46 -0.70 -5.95
N VAL A 72 -1.30 -0.12 -5.69
CA VAL A 72 -0.04 -0.84 -5.54
C VAL A 72 0.59 -0.48 -4.20
N PHE A 73 0.84 -1.49 -3.37
CA PHE A 73 1.78 -1.36 -2.26
C PHE A 73 3.16 -1.83 -2.71
N TRP A 74 4.17 -0.97 -2.57
CA TRP A 74 5.53 -1.27 -2.97
C TRP A 74 6.47 -1.17 -1.77
N TYR A 75 7.11 -2.30 -1.43
CA TYR A 75 8.17 -2.34 -0.43
C TYR A 75 9.48 -1.78 -0.99
N LYS A 76 9.83 -0.55 -0.61
CA LYS A 76 11.06 0.10 -1.07
C LYS A 76 11.61 1.08 -0.03
N THR A 77 12.85 1.52 -0.24
CA THR A 77 13.43 2.58 0.60
C THR A 77 12.64 3.86 0.39
N ALA A 78 12.16 4.45 1.49
CA ALA A 78 11.53 5.76 1.45
C ALA A 78 12.60 6.80 1.08
N SER A 79 12.42 7.43 -0.06
CA SER A 79 13.20 8.61 -0.43
C SER A 79 12.61 9.80 0.31
N VAL A 80 13.42 10.46 1.14
CA VAL A 80 13.12 11.76 1.74
C VAL A 80 13.37 12.85 0.72
#